data_AF-A0A1G9EUD5-F1
#
_entry.id   AF-A0A1G9EUD5-F1
#
_cell.length_a   1.000
_cell.length_b   1.000
_cell.length_c   1.000
_cell.angle_alpha   90.00
_cell.angle_beta   90.00
_cell.angle_gamma   90.00
#
_symmetry.space_group_name_H-M   'P 1'
#
loop_
_entity.id
_entity.type
_entity.pdbx_description
1 polymer ?
#
loop_
_entity_poly.entity_id
_entity_poly.type
_entity_poly.pdbx_seq_one_letter_code
_entity_poly.pdbx_strand_id
1 'polypeptide(L)'
;MIIMATFILLVSFTVLFILKRFYMNITYQKIGRFSMSAMLSFIGISHFFIPSNLAAMVPPFIPFPITIVYLTGVVELLFAIMLLFEKTYKS
;
A
#
# COMPACT_ATOMS: atom_id res chain seq x y z
N MET A 1 9.88 -8.82 1.32
CA MET A 1 8.76 -7.88 1.53
C MET A 1 8.23 -7.30 0.22
N ILE A 2 9.06 -6.61 -0.57
CA ILE A 2 8.62 -5.93 -1.81
C ILE A 2 7.89 -6.88 -2.77
N ILE A 3 8.45 -8.06 -3.05
CA ILE A 3 7.83 -9.06 -3.95
C ILE A 3 6.43 -9.46 -3.48
N MET A 4 6.24 -9.67 -2.17
CA MET A 4 4.95 -10.06 -1.60
C MET A 4 3.93 -8.92 -1.73
N ALA A 5 4.32 -7.68 -1.45
CA ALA A 5 3.46 -6.51 -1.62
C ALA A 5 3.03 -6.33 -3.09
N THR A 6 3.96 -6.47 -4.04
CA THR A 6 3.64 -6.43 -5.47
C THR A 6 2.66 -7.53 -5.88
N PHE A 7 2.79 -8.73 -5.30
CA PHE A 7 1.86 -9.81 -5.56
C PHE A 7 0.45 -9.49 -5.04
N ILE A 8 0.32 -8.93 -3.83
CA ILE A 8 -0.96 -8.45 -3.28
C ILE A 8 -1.59 -7.42 -4.21
N LEU A 9 -0.80 -6.47 -4.72
CA LEU A 9 -1.27 -5.48 -5.69
C LEU A 9 -1.81 -6.14 -6.97
N LEU A 10 -1.02 -7.00 -7.62
CA LEU A 10 -1.38 -7.61 -8.90
C LEU A 10 -2.60 -8.53 -8.77
N VAL A 11 -2.65 -9.34 -7.70
CA VAL A 11 -3.77 -10.25 -7.45
C VAL A 11 -5.05 -9.48 -7.16
N SER A 12 -5.01 -8.52 -6.23
CA SER A 12 -6.20 -7.73 -5.89
C SER A 12 -6.71 -6.94 -7.09
N PHE A 13 -5.80 -6.36 -7.90
CA PHE A 13 -6.17 -5.64 -9.12
C PHE A 13 -6.81 -6.56 -10.14
N THR A 14 -6.22 -7.73 -10.39
CA THR A 14 -6.75 -8.71 -11.36
C THR A 14 -8.12 -9.23 -10.93
N VAL A 15 -8.30 -9.55 -9.64
CA VAL A 15 -9.59 -9.99 -9.09
C VAL A 15 -10.64 -8.90 -9.26
N LEU A 16 -10.36 -7.67 -8.85
CA LEU A 16 -11.30 -6.56 -8.99
C LEU A 16 -11.58 -6.20 -10.46
N PHE A 17 -10.60 -6.35 -11.35
CA PHE A 17 -10.76 -6.17 -12.79
C PHE A 17 -11.71 -7.23 -13.40
N ILE A 18 -11.54 -8.50 -13.02
CA ILE A 18 -12.44 -9.58 -13.43
C ILE A 18 -13.84 -9.34 -12.87
N LEU A 19 -13.97 -9.00 -11.59
CA LEU A 19 -15.27 -8.70 -10.98
C LEU A 19 -15.96 -7.50 -11.64
N LYS A 20 -15.21 -6.46 -12.03
CA LYS A 20 -15.73 -5.35 -12.84
C LYS A 20 -16.27 -5.83 -14.19
N ARG A 21 -15.56 -6.76 -14.84
CA ARG A 21 -15.93 -7.25 -16.18
C ARG A 21 -17.26 -7.99 -16.18
N PHE A 22 -17.59 -8.70 -15.09
CA PHE A 22 -18.75 -9.59 -15.02
C PHE A 22 -19.88 -9.11 -14.10
N TYR A 23 -19.56 -8.40 -13.01
CA TYR A 23 -20.52 -8.18 -11.91
C TYR A 23 -20.64 -6.72 -11.43
N MET A 24 -19.54 -5.95 -11.42
CA MET A 24 -19.51 -4.64 -10.75
C MET A 24 -19.32 -3.48 -11.72
N ASN A 25 -20.14 -2.43 -11.59
CA ASN A 25 -19.93 -1.15 -12.29
C ASN A 25 -18.99 -0.22 -11.49
N ILE A 26 -17.74 -0.66 -11.29
CA ILE A 26 -16.69 0.14 -10.65
C ILE A 26 -15.75 0.73 -11.70
N THR A 27 -15.25 1.93 -11.47
CA THR A 27 -14.28 2.57 -12.37
C THR A 27 -12.88 1.96 -12.22
N TYR A 28 -12.05 2.06 -13.26
CA TYR A 28 -10.65 1.60 -13.19
C TYR A 28 -9.85 2.33 -12.11
N GLN A 29 -10.17 3.62 -11.88
CA GLN A 29 -9.58 4.39 -10.80
C GLN A 29 -9.89 3.78 -9.42
N LYS A 30 -11.14 3.36 -9.18
CA LYS A 30 -11.53 2.71 -7.92
C LYS A 30 -10.77 1.40 -7.70
N ILE A 31 -10.67 0.57 -8.73
CA ILE A 31 -9.89 -0.68 -8.67
C ILE A 31 -8.45 -0.40 -8.26
N GLY A 32 -7.77 0.51 -8.98
CA GLY A 32 -6.38 0.86 -8.68
C GLY A 32 -6.20 1.38 -7.25
N ARG A 33 -7.12 2.22 -6.77
CA ARG A 33 -7.07 2.78 -5.41
C ARG A 33 -7.22 1.70 -4.33
N PHE A 34 -8.15 0.76 -4.49
CA PHE A 34 -8.31 -0.35 -3.56
C PHE A 34 -7.07 -1.26 -3.54
N SER A 35 -6.55 -1.62 -4.71
CA SER A 35 -5.36 -2.47 -4.81
C SER A 35 -4.11 -1.80 -4.23
N MET A 36 -3.92 -0.50 -4.50
CA MET A 36 -2.81 0.28 -3.93
C MET A 36 -2.95 0.46 -2.42
N SER A 37 -4.17 0.71 -1.93
CA SER A 37 -4.44 0.79 -0.48
C SER A 37 -4.13 -0.54 0.22
N ALA A 38 -4.54 -1.67 -0.36
CA ALA A 38 -4.21 -3.00 0.20
C ALA A 38 -2.69 -3.25 0.24
N MET A 39 -1.98 -2.89 -0.83
CA MET A 39 -0.52 -3.00 -0.88
C MET A 39 0.15 -2.14 0.19
N LEU A 40 -0.21 -0.85 0.27
CA LEU A 40 0.39 0.09 1.23
C LEU A 40 0.09 -0.29 2.68
N SER A 41 -1.11 -0.79 2.97
CA SER A 41 -1.44 -1.32 4.30
C SER A 41 -0.52 -2.47 4.69
N PHE A 42 -0.26 -3.40 3.76
CA PHE A 42 0.64 -4.52 4.02
C PHE A 42 2.09 -4.08 4.26
N ILE A 43 2.60 -3.13 3.46
CA ILE A 43 3.96 -2.59 3.64
C ILE A 43 4.05 -1.81 4.96
N GLY A 44 3.07 -0.94 5.25
CA GLY A 44 3.03 -0.14 6.46
C GLY A 44 2.98 -0.99 7.73
N ILE A 45 2.17 -2.06 7.74
CA ILE A 45 2.14 -3.02 8.85
C ILE A 45 3.50 -3.72 9.01
N SER A 46 4.14 -4.10 7.91
CA SER A 46 5.43 -4.81 7.94
C SER A 46 6.55 -4.01 8.62
N HIS A 47 6.51 -2.68 8.57
CA HIS A 47 7.44 -1.80 9.28
C HIS A 47 7.42 -1.99 10.80
N PHE A 48 6.30 -2.45 11.37
CA PHE A 48 6.17 -2.71 12.80
C PHE A 48 6.56 -4.13 13.22
N PHE A 49 6.42 -5.11 12.31
CA PHE A 49 6.71 -6.52 12.59
C PHE A 49 8.17 -6.91 12.36
N ILE A 50 8.81 -6.37 11.32
CA ILE A 50 10.19 -6.72 10.93
C ILE A 50 11.10 -5.49 10.75
N PRO A 51 11.15 -4.56 11.73
CA PRO A 51 11.84 -3.27 11.57
C PRO A 51 13.36 -3.41 11.33
N SER A 52 14.01 -4.41 11.92
CA SER A 52 15.44 -4.68 11.74
C SER A 52 15.80 -5.07 10.30
N ASN A 53 14.97 -5.91 9.67
CA ASN A 53 15.17 -6.32 8.27
C ASN A 53 15.00 -5.14 7.31
N LEU A 54 14.13 -4.19 7.66
CA LEU A 54 13.86 -3.01 6.85
C LEU A 54 14.87 -1.90 7.08
N ALA A 55 15.41 -1.80 8.29
CA ALA A 55 16.51 -0.88 8.59
C ALA A 55 17.76 -1.20 7.73
N ALA A 56 17.96 -2.46 7.33
CA ALA A 56 19.02 -2.84 6.39
C ALA A 56 18.86 -2.25 4.98
N MET A 57 17.67 -1.77 4.62
CA MET A 57 17.41 -1.06 3.36
C MET A 57 17.72 0.44 3.47
N VAL A 58 17.86 0.97 4.70
CA VAL A 58 18.19 2.37 4.94
C VAL A 58 19.69 2.58 4.72
N PRO A 59 20.11 3.58 3.92
CA PRO A 59 21.52 3.85 3.70
C PRO A 59 22.28 4.18 4.99
N PRO A 60 23.57 3.79 5.10
CA PRO A 60 24.33 3.90 6.35
C PRO A 60 24.63 5.34 6.78
N PHE A 61 24.49 6.33 5.89
CA PHE A 61 24.69 7.75 6.21
C PHE A 61 23.51 8.36 6.98
N ILE A 62 22.38 7.66 7.08
CA ILE A 62 21.20 8.13 7.78
C ILE A 62 21.21 7.64 9.23
N PRO A 63 21.17 8.55 10.22
CA PRO A 63 21.12 8.18 11.61
C PRO A 63 19.74 7.59 11.98
N PHE A 64 19.71 6.70 12.97
CA PHE A 64 18.48 6.10 13.52
C PHE A 64 17.59 5.37 12.48
N PRO A 65 18.12 4.38 11.74
CA PRO A 65 17.40 3.72 10.65
C PRO A 65 16.10 3.04 11.11
N ILE A 66 16.07 2.49 12.33
CA ILE A 66 14.87 1.86 12.91
C ILE A 66 13.75 2.89 13.15
N THR A 67 14.09 4.07 13.66
CA THR A 67 13.10 5.15 13.87
C THR A 67 12.47 5.58 12.55
N ILE A 68 13.29 5.67 11.50
CA ILE A 68 12.82 6.05 10.16
C ILE A 68 11.89 4.99 9.60
N VAL A 69 12.22 3.71 9.77
CA VAL A 69 11.34 2.59 9.39
C VAL A 69 9.97 2.72 10.08
N TYR A 70 9.91 3.02 11.37
CA TYR A 70 8.60 3.23 12.01
C TYR A 70 7.85 4.45 11.45
N LEU A 71 8.56 5.56 11.19
CA LEU A 71 7.95 6.76 10.61
C LEU A 71 7.40 6.51 9.21
N THR A 72 8.16 5.83 8.35
CA THR A 72 7.69 5.48 7.00
C THR A 72 6.51 4.52 7.06
N GLY A 73 6.50 3.57 7.99
CA GLY A 73 5.36 2.69 8.24
C GLY A 73 4.07 3.46 8.57
N VAL A 74 4.13 4.46 9.44
CA VAL A 74 2.98 5.33 9.74
C VAL A 74 2.51 6.09 8.50
N VAL A 75 3.45 6.67 7.75
CA VAL A 75 3.14 7.44 6.53
C VAL A 75 2.45 6.57 5.47
N GLU A 76 2.91 5.34 5.29
CA GLU A 76 2.30 4.39 4.35
C GLU A 76 0.87 4.01 4.75
N LEU A 77 0.61 3.79 6.03
CA LEU A 77 -0.75 3.53 6.53
C LEU A 77 -1.67 4.74 6.33
N LEU A 78 -1.17 5.95 6.56
CA LEU A 78 -1.91 7.18 6.30
C LEU A 78 -2.23 7.32 4.81
N PHE A 79 -1.29 7.03 3.92
CA PHE A 79 -1.55 7.03 2.47
C PHE A 79 -2.53 5.93 2.05
N ALA A 80 -2.44 4.74 2.63
CA ALA A 80 -3.38 3.65 2.37
C ALA A 80 -4.82 4.07 2.70
N ILE A 81 -5.01 4.75 3.83
CA ILE A 81 -6.30 5.29 4.27
C ILE A 81 -6.74 6.44 3.36
N MET A 82 -5.84 7.39 3.08
CA MET A 82 -6.11 8.55 2.22
C MET A 82 -6.55 8.15 0.80
N LEU A 83 -5.97 7.08 0.25
CA LEU A 83 -6.36 6.54 -1.05
C LEU A 83 -7.81 6.07 -1.11
N LEU A 84 -8.41 5.68 0.02
CA LEU A 84 -9.81 5.24 0.06
C LEU A 84 -10.80 6.42 0.11
N PHE A 85 -10.36 7.61 0.51
CA PHE A 85 -11.21 8.79 0.53
C PHE A 85 -11.38 9.39 -0.86
N GLU A 86 -12.56 9.26 -1.45
CA GLU A 86 -12.89 9.97 -2.69
C GLU A 86 -12.87 11.48 -2.47
N LYS A 87 -12.14 12.19 -3.33
CA LYS A 87 -12.31 13.64 -3.45
C LYS A 87 -13.70 13.85 -4.02
N THR A 88 -14.62 14.33 -3.18
CA THR A 88 -16.02 14.65 -3.49
C THR A 88 -16.14 15.86 -4.43
N TYR A 89 -15.46 15.83 -5.58
CA TYR A 89 -15.75 16.78 -6.64
C TYR A 89 -16.71 16.10 -7.61
N LYS A 90 -17.94 16.63 -7.65
CA LYS A 90 -19.04 16.23 -8.53
C LYS A 90 -18.51 15.83 -9.92
N SER A 91 -18.76 14.58 -10.30
CA SER A 91 -18.77 14.15 -11.70
C SER A 91 -20.15 14.40 -12.29
#